data_AF-A0A8S9J2Q9-F1
#
_entry.id   AF-A0A8S9J2Q9-F1
#
_cell.length_a   1.000
_cell.length_b   1.000
_cell.length_c   1.000
_cell.angle_alpha   90.00
_cell.angle_beta   90.00
_cell.angle_gamma   90.00
#
_symmetry.space_group_name_H-M   'P 1'
#
loop_
_entity.id
_entity.type
_entity.pdbx_description
1 polymer ?
#
loop_
_entity_poly.entity_id
_entity_poly.type
_entity_poly.pdbx_seq_one_letter_code
_entity_poly.pdbx_strand_id
1 'polypeptide(L)'
;MFPELSAADRKMAMLYISHSDPTERLARIERVKQGISENMAASSVHLTRFTKELDKGKGHVFSYTELLESQQCGNSSQGVAPLQIRDKSDEDTESSASKFSTRSAPGRTRHKEDVLRHGRGELRAVP
;
A
#
# COMPACT_ATOMS: atom_id res chain seq x y z
N MET A 1 -26.67 11.13 -16.01
CA MET A 1 -26.05 9.79 -15.96
C MET A 1 -24.77 9.76 -15.14
N PHE A 2 -23.90 10.80 -15.22
CA PHE A 2 -22.71 10.95 -14.37
C PHE A 2 -22.55 12.41 -13.89
N PRO A 3 -23.36 12.90 -12.93
CA PRO A 3 -23.31 14.30 -12.48
C PRO A 3 -21.98 14.70 -11.82
N GLU A 4 -21.20 13.74 -11.35
CA GLU A 4 -19.94 13.91 -10.64
C GLU A 4 -18.77 14.32 -11.55
N LEU A 5 -18.91 14.08 -12.86
CA LEU A 5 -17.89 14.38 -13.87
C LEU A 5 -17.99 15.82 -14.37
N SER A 6 -16.86 16.38 -14.84
CA SER A 6 -16.83 17.67 -15.54
C SER A 6 -17.67 17.64 -16.82
N ALA A 7 -18.00 18.80 -17.39
CA ALA A 7 -18.78 18.84 -18.64
C ALA A 7 -18.08 18.13 -19.81
N ALA A 8 -16.75 18.26 -19.90
CA ALA A 8 -15.95 17.59 -20.91
C ALA A 8 -15.93 16.06 -20.69
N ASP A 9 -15.66 15.62 -19.46
CA ASP A 9 -15.57 14.20 -19.14
C ASP A 9 -16.92 13.50 -19.25
N ARG A 10 -18.02 14.18 -18.90
CA ARG A 10 -19.37 13.67 -19.15
C ARG A 10 -19.60 13.42 -20.63
N LYS A 11 -19.19 14.33 -21.51
CA LYS A 11 -19.32 14.17 -22.95
C LYS A 11 -18.52 12.94 -23.43
N MET A 12 -17.28 12.79 -22.94
CA MET A 12 -16.44 11.64 -23.26
C MET A 12 -17.03 10.33 -22.74
N ALA A 13 -17.57 10.31 -21.52
CA ALA A 13 -18.23 9.15 -20.94
C ALA A 13 -19.48 8.75 -21.72
N MET A 14 -20.29 9.72 -22.16
CA MET A 14 -21.46 9.46 -23.02
C MET A 14 -21.06 8.82 -24.36
N LEU A 15 -19.97 9.28 -24.97
CA LEU A 15 -19.42 8.65 -26.18
C LEU A 15 -18.94 7.23 -25.91
N TYR A 16 -18.29 7.01 -24.76
CA TYR A 16 -17.78 5.70 -24.37
C TYR A 16 -18.88 4.66 -24.14
N ILE A 17 -19.94 5.01 -23.42
CA ILE A 17 -21.06 4.09 -23.16
C ILE A 17 -21.94 3.84 -24.39
N SER A 18 -21.76 4.60 -25.47
CA SER A 18 -22.50 4.42 -26.71
C SER A 18 -22.14 3.06 -27.33
N HIS A 19 -23.04 2.10 -27.15
CA HIS A 19 -22.93 0.76 -27.71
C HIS A 19 -24.30 0.23 -28.11
N SER A 20 -24.34 -0.53 -29.20
CA SER A 20 -25.57 -1.13 -29.75
C SER A 20 -26.10 -2.23 -28.85
N ASP A 21 -25.22 -3.11 -28.36
CA ASP A 21 -25.57 -4.15 -27.40
C ASP A 21 -25.90 -3.54 -26.02
N PRO A 22 -27.12 -3.78 -25.47
CA PRO A 22 -27.50 -3.29 -24.15
C PRO A 22 -26.62 -3.84 -23.02
N THR A 23 -26.13 -5.07 -23.10
CA THR A 23 -25.30 -5.69 -22.06
C THR A 23 -23.95 -5.00 -21.97
N GLU A 24 -23.29 -4.82 -23.11
CA GLU A 24 -22.04 -4.06 -23.20
C GLU A 24 -22.22 -2.60 -22.75
N ARG A 25 -23.32 -1.96 -23.13
CA ARG A 25 -23.63 -0.59 -22.67
C ARG A 25 -23.73 -0.54 -21.14
N LEU A 26 -24.44 -1.48 -20.51
CA LEU A 26 -24.54 -1.56 -19.06
C LEU A 26 -23.19 -1.79 -18.39
N ALA A 27 -22.39 -2.73 -18.90
CA ALA A 27 -21.04 -2.99 -18.39
C ALA A 27 -20.14 -1.74 -18.46
N ARG A 28 -20.24 -0.96 -19.55
CA ARG A 28 -19.52 0.30 -19.68
C ARG A 28 -20.00 1.36 -18.69
N ILE A 29 -21.31 1.45 -18.46
CA ILE A 29 -21.88 2.37 -17.45
C ILE A 29 -21.35 2.04 -16.06
N GLU A 30 -21.36 0.75 -15.67
CA GLU A 30 -20.83 0.31 -14.38
C GLU A 30 -19.35 0.63 -14.23
N ARG A 31 -18.53 0.37 -15.26
CA ARG A 31 -17.11 0.72 -15.26
C ARG A 31 -16.88 2.22 -15.05
N VAL A 32 -17.66 3.07 -15.70
CA VAL A 32 -17.57 4.53 -15.50
C VAL A 32 -17.95 4.92 -14.08
N LYS A 33 -19.06 4.39 -13.53
CA LYS A 33 -19.46 4.67 -12.14
C LYS A 33 -18.41 4.23 -11.15
N GLN A 34 -17.84 3.04 -11.34
CA GLN A 34 -16.81 2.49 -10.48
C GLN A 34 -15.55 3.37 -10.51
N GLY A 35 -15.08 3.75 -11.70
CA GLY A 35 -13.91 4.62 -11.84
C GLY A 35 -14.10 6.00 -11.20
N ILE A 36 -15.32 6.56 -11.22
CA ILE A 36 -15.64 7.80 -10.51
C ILE A 36 -15.50 7.60 -9.00
N SER A 37 -16.13 6.57 -8.45
CA SER A 37 -16.09 6.27 -7.01
C SER A 37 -14.66 6.02 -6.52
N GLU A 38 -13.88 5.25 -7.27
CA GLU A 38 -12.47 4.97 -6.98
C GLU A 38 -11.61 6.24 -7.03
N ASN A 39 -11.81 7.08 -8.04
CA ASN A 39 -11.09 8.34 -8.16
C ASN A 39 -11.43 9.31 -7.02
N MET A 40 -12.70 9.40 -6.61
CA MET A 40 -13.10 10.22 -5.46
C MET A 40 -12.44 9.72 -4.18
N ALA A 41 -12.44 8.40 -3.94
CA ALA A 41 -11.75 7.81 -2.79
C ALA A 41 -10.24 8.08 -2.82
N ALA A 42 -9.60 7.90 -3.98
CA ALA A 42 -8.16 8.11 -4.15
C ALA A 42 -7.73 9.58 -4.07
N SER A 43 -8.58 10.52 -4.49
CA SER A 43 -8.28 11.95 -4.49
C SER A 43 -8.07 12.51 -3.08
N SER A 44 -8.71 11.92 -2.06
CA SER A 44 -8.48 12.30 -0.66
C SER A 44 -7.19 11.74 -0.09
N VAL A 45 -6.72 10.59 -0.60
CA VAL A 45 -5.53 9.89 -0.08
C VAL A 45 -4.24 10.48 -0.65
N HIS A 46 -4.24 10.95 -1.90
CA HIS A 46 -3.03 11.43 -2.59
C HIS A 46 -2.79 12.94 -2.44
N LEU A 47 -3.58 13.66 -1.63
CA LEU A 47 -3.34 15.08 -1.44
C LEU A 47 -2.09 15.30 -0.59
N THR A 48 -0.95 15.54 -1.24
CA THR A 48 0.30 15.94 -0.57
C THR A 48 0.06 17.23 0.20
N ARG A 49 0.10 17.15 1.54
CA ARG A 49 -0.07 18.31 2.41
C ARG A 49 1.26 19.07 2.51
N PHE A 50 1.33 20.26 1.92
CA PHE A 50 2.48 21.15 2.05
C PHE A 50 2.34 22.00 3.33
N THR A 51 3.33 21.94 4.22
CA THR A 51 3.40 22.78 5.43
C THR A 51 4.38 23.93 5.22
N LYS A 52 4.06 25.13 5.75
CA LYS A 52 4.99 26.28 5.75
C LYS A 52 6.04 26.21 6.87
N GLU A 53 5.84 25.30 7.80
CA GLU A 53 6.67 25.08 8.98
C GLU A 53 7.72 24.03 8.62
N LEU A 54 8.96 24.50 8.39
CA LEU A 54 10.08 23.71 7.85
C LEU A 54 10.82 22.89 8.90
N ASP A 55 10.61 23.22 10.17
CA ASP A 55 11.17 22.61 11.37
C ASP A 55 10.33 21.44 11.90
N LYS A 56 9.06 21.31 11.46
CA LYS A 56 8.24 20.14 11.77
C LYS A 56 8.93 18.83 11.38
N GLY A 57 9.23 18.00 12.38
CA GLY A 57 9.87 16.69 12.21
C GLY A 57 11.39 16.74 12.11
N LYS A 58 12.00 17.93 12.19
CA LYS A 58 13.41 18.03 12.55
C LYS A 58 13.45 17.93 14.06
N GLY A 59 14.07 16.87 14.59
CA GLY A 59 14.23 16.68 16.03
C GLY A 59 14.92 17.88 16.69
N HIS A 60 15.13 17.80 18.01
CA HIS A 60 15.73 18.90 18.78
C HIS A 60 17.00 19.44 18.10
N VAL A 61 16.95 20.67 17.59
CA VAL A 61 18.09 21.34 16.97
C VAL A 61 18.79 22.11 18.08
N PHE A 62 19.87 21.54 18.61
CA PHE A 62 20.71 22.23 19.59
C PHE A 62 21.28 23.51 18.94
N SER A 63 20.97 24.66 19.53
CA SER A 63 21.65 25.90 19.19
C SER A 63 22.95 26.02 20.01
N TYR A 64 24.04 26.52 19.40
CA TYR A 64 25.30 26.74 20.12
C TYR A 64 25.14 27.75 21.27
N THR A 65 24.16 28.64 21.19
CA THR A 65 23.80 29.60 22.23
C THR A 65 23.19 28.92 23.46
N GLU A 66 22.29 27.93 23.28
CA GLU A 66 21.74 27.13 24.39
C GLU A 66 22.85 26.38 25.14
N LEU A 67 23.85 25.86 24.42
CA LEU A 67 25.02 25.20 25.01
C LEU A 67 25.85 26.14 25.89
N LEU A 68 25.95 27.42 25.52
CA LEU A 68 26.65 28.44 26.31
C LEU A 68 25.83 28.86 27.53
N GLU A 69 24.51 29.04 27.40
CA GLU A 69 23.63 29.46 28.48
C GLU A 69 23.46 28.35 29.53
N SER A 70 23.40 27.09 29.09
CA SER A 70 23.37 25.92 29.98
C SER A 70 24.65 25.78 30.82
N GLN A 71 25.78 26.27 30.32
CA GLN A 71 27.07 26.22 31.01
C GLN A 71 27.18 27.27 32.13
N GLN A 72 26.32 28.30 32.14
CA GLN A 72 26.37 29.38 33.12
C GLN A 72 25.60 29.09 34.43
N CYS A 73 24.84 27.99 34.49
CA CYS A 73 24.12 27.55 35.69
C CYS A 73 24.65 26.19 36.22
N GLY A 74 25.97 26.02 36.28
CA GLY A 74 26.59 24.73 36.61
C GLY A 74 27.88 24.83 37.43
N ASN A 75 27.99 25.78 38.36
CA ASN A 75 29.12 25.81 39.30
C ASN A 75 28.79 24.98 40.56
N SER A 76 28.91 23.65 40.48
CA SER A 76 29.27 22.83 41.65
C SER A 76 29.86 21.48 41.26
N SER A 77 31.19 21.47 41.16
CA SER A 77 32.12 20.45 41.69
C SER A 77 31.68 18.98 41.73
N GLN A 78 32.32 18.11 40.96
CA GLN A 78 33.48 17.28 41.35
C GLN A 78 33.70 16.17 40.31
N GLY A 79 34.97 15.98 39.93
CA GLY A 79 35.36 14.98 38.96
C GLY A 79 35.19 13.55 39.45
N VAL A 80 34.90 12.65 38.52
CA VAL A 80 35.18 11.23 38.65
C VAL A 80 35.78 10.77 37.32
N ALA A 81 36.92 10.07 37.42
CA ALA A 81 37.79 9.67 36.32
C ALA A 81 37.12 8.74 35.29
N PRO A 82 37.62 8.68 34.03
CA PRO A 82 37.13 7.71 33.07
C PRO A 82 37.53 6.29 33.48
N LEU A 83 36.53 5.44 33.74
CA LEU A 83 36.71 4.00 33.87
C LEU A 83 37.09 3.44 32.50
N GLN A 84 38.32 2.93 32.39
CA GLN A 84 38.75 2.12 31.26
C GLN A 84 37.93 0.83 31.23
N ILE A 85 37.01 0.72 30.28
CA ILE A 85 36.30 -0.52 29.99
C ILE A 85 37.17 -1.32 29.02
N ARG A 86 37.70 -2.40 29.59
CA ARG A 86 38.50 -3.47 29.01
C ARG A 86 37.70 -4.22 27.95
N ASP A 87 38.17 -4.19 26.71
CA ASP A 87 37.62 -5.01 25.62
C ASP A 87 37.96 -6.48 25.86
N LYS A 88 36.93 -7.32 26.07
CA LYS A 88 37.03 -8.78 25.99
C LYS A 88 35.73 -9.42 25.49
N SER A 89 35.91 -10.08 24.35
CA SER A 89 35.36 -11.36 23.86
C SER A 89 33.90 -11.45 23.42
N ASP A 90 33.81 -11.90 22.16
CA ASP A 90 32.91 -12.92 21.58
C ASP A 90 31.40 -12.67 21.61
N GLU A 91 30.81 -12.44 20.44
CA GLU A 91 30.07 -13.51 19.74
C GLU A 91 29.55 -13.00 18.39
N ASP A 92 29.69 -13.86 17.38
CA ASP A 92 29.14 -13.66 16.04
C ASP A 92 27.61 -13.55 16.10
N THR A 93 27.07 -12.37 15.79
CA THR A 93 25.69 -12.27 15.33
C THR A 93 25.70 -11.58 13.99
N GLU A 94 25.78 -12.39 12.93
CA GLU A 94 25.53 -11.95 11.55
C GLU A 94 24.19 -11.23 11.49
N SER A 95 24.28 -9.90 11.43
CA SER A 95 23.20 -9.01 11.08
C SER A 95 22.68 -9.42 9.70
N SER A 96 21.42 -9.88 9.67
CA SER A 96 20.78 -10.37 8.44
C SER A 96 20.76 -9.30 7.37
N ALA A 97 21.57 -9.52 6.33
CA ALA A 97 21.61 -8.72 5.13
C ALA A 97 20.25 -8.75 4.41
N SER A 98 19.74 -7.56 4.15
CA SER A 98 18.79 -7.26 3.09
C SER A 98 19.07 -8.06 1.81
N LYS A 99 18.07 -8.84 1.36
CA LYS A 99 17.92 -9.23 -0.05
C LYS A 99 16.43 -9.22 -0.42
N PHE A 100 16.07 -8.21 -1.20
CA PHE A 100 14.85 -8.19 -1.99
C PHE A 100 14.82 -9.35 -2.98
N SER A 101 13.59 -9.80 -3.26
CA SER A 101 13.12 -10.32 -4.55
C SER A 101 13.47 -11.76 -4.91
N THR A 102 12.46 -12.63 -4.74
CA THR A 102 12.19 -13.67 -5.74
C THR A 102 10.69 -13.76 -6.00
N ARG A 103 10.33 -13.41 -7.24
CA ARG A 103 9.00 -13.36 -7.85
C ARG A 103 8.39 -14.76 -7.93
N SER A 104 7.29 -15.01 -7.20
CA SER A 104 6.48 -16.23 -7.39
C SER A 104 5.51 -16.05 -8.57
N ALA A 105 5.57 -16.97 -9.54
CA ALA A 105 4.65 -17.04 -10.66
C ALA A 105 3.33 -17.74 -10.27
N PRO A 106 2.18 -17.37 -10.86
CA PRO A 106 0.91 -18.02 -10.57
C PRO A 106 0.86 -19.43 -11.15
N GLY A 107 0.56 -20.41 -10.29
CA GLY A 107 0.31 -21.79 -10.67
C GLY A 107 -0.95 -21.90 -11.54
N ARG A 108 -0.78 -22.40 -12.77
CA ARG A 108 -1.90 -22.81 -13.63
C ARG A 108 -2.49 -24.11 -13.08
N THR A 109 -3.57 -24.03 -12.32
CA THR A 109 -4.43 -25.20 -12.09
C THR A 109 -5.30 -25.40 -13.33
N ARG A 110 -4.94 -26.40 -14.15
CA ARG A 110 -5.87 -26.92 -15.17
C ARG A 110 -6.92 -27.75 -14.43
N HIS A 111 -8.13 -27.23 -14.28
CA HIS A 111 -9.30 -28.07 -14.08
C HIS A 111 -9.55 -28.81 -15.40
N LYS A 112 -9.36 -30.14 -15.38
CA LYS A 112 -9.95 -31.03 -16.38
C LYS A 112 -11.26 -31.52 -15.77
N GLU A 113 -12.31 -30.83 -16.15
CA GLU A 113 -13.66 -31.37 -16.15
C GLU A 113 -13.84 -32.28 -17.37
N ASP A 114 -14.79 -33.22 -17.22
CA ASP A 114 -15.32 -34.18 -18.20
C ASP A 114 -14.55 -35.49 -18.47
N VAL A 115 -15.01 -36.57 -17.83
CA VAL A 115 -15.53 -37.76 -18.52
C VAL A 115 -16.64 -38.38 -17.66
N LEU A 116 -17.89 -38.11 -18.05
CA LEU A 116 -19.08 -38.84 -17.61
C LEU A 116 -19.09 -40.23 -18.27
N ARG A 117 -18.53 -41.25 -17.63
CA ARG A 117 -18.74 -42.64 -18.07
C ARG A 117 -20.09 -43.15 -17.55
N HIS A 118 -21.01 -43.34 -18.50
CA HIS A 118 -22.21 -44.14 -18.36
C HIS A 118 -21.87 -45.56 -17.90
N GLY A 119 -22.65 -46.07 -16.95
CA GLY A 119 -22.55 -47.47 -16.53
C GLY A 119 -23.29 -47.78 -15.24
N ARG A 120 -24.63 -47.68 -15.24
CA ARG A 120 -25.42 -48.50 -14.32
C ARG A 120 -26.33 -49.40 -15.14
N GLY A 121 -26.02 -50.68 -15.07
CA GLY A 121 -26.77 -51.77 -15.66
C GLY A 121 -28.19 -51.81 -15.11
N GLU A 122 -29.10 -52.04 -16.04
CA GLU A 122 -30.22 -52.98 -15.99
C GLU A 122 -30.37 -53.78 -14.68
N LEU A 123 -31.54 -53.69 -14.04
CA LEU A 123 -32.36 -54.85 -13.72
C LEU A 123 -33.85 -54.43 -13.67
N ARG A 124 -34.61 -55.07 -14.56
CA ARG A 124 -36.08 -55.02 -14.69
C ARG A 124 -36.77 -55.56 -13.44
N ALA A 125 -37.92 -54.99 -13.11
CA ALA A 125 -39.10 -55.75 -12.68
C ALA A 125 -40.36 -54.99 -13.14
N VAL A 126 -41.26 -55.76 -13.76
CA VAL A 126 -42.54 -55.42 -14.39
C VAL A 126 -43.57 -56.36 -13.72
N PRO A 127 -44.89 -56.11 -13.79
CA PRO A 127 -45.66 -54.90 -13.47
C PRO A 127 -46.34 -54.98 -12.10
#